data_AF-M2MQ97-F1
#
_entry.id   AF-M2MQ97-F1
#
_cell.length_a   1.000
_cell.length_b   1.000
_cell.length_c   1.000
_cell.angle_alpha   90.00
_cell.angle_beta   90.00
_cell.angle_gamma   90.00
#
_symmetry.space_group_name_H-M   'P 1'
#
loop_
_entity.id
_entity.type
_entity.pdbx_description
1 polymer ?
#
loop_
_entity_poly.entity_id
_entity_poly.type
_entity_poly.pdbx_seq_one_letter_code
_entity_poly.pdbx_strand_id
1 'polypeptide(L)'
;MAIDDVGLSNKQQAFKHEHGRRYRANDNAYFFPANEKEYNRLDLQHLSLRMLTDNKSALAPLPEGSLRVLDLGIWAKEFIDEYPQATVVGVDLSFPEGQGFEDERLERRVENSEAN
;
A
#
# COMPACT_ATOMS: atom_id res chain seq x y z
N MET A 1 17.07 -24.88 29.83
CA MET A 1 15.67 -24.78 29.38
C MET A 1 15.33 -23.30 29.39
N ALA A 2 15.33 -22.66 28.22
CA ALA A 2 15.04 -21.25 28.06
C ALA A 2 14.31 -21.08 26.72
N ILE A 3 13.01 -20.83 26.86
CA ILE A 3 12.12 -19.99 26.06
C ILE A 3 12.38 -19.89 24.55
N ASP A 4 11.53 -20.61 23.83
CA ASP A 4 11.02 -20.42 22.48
C ASP A 4 11.20 -18.99 21.94
N ASP A 5 12.07 -18.84 20.94
CA ASP A 5 12.16 -17.63 20.13
C ASP A 5 10.96 -17.59 19.17
N VAL A 6 10.18 -16.54 19.33
CA VAL A 6 8.90 -16.30 18.67
C VAL A 6 9.11 -16.30 17.16
N GLY A 7 8.40 -17.20 16.47
CA GLY A 7 8.43 -17.32 15.02
C GLY A 7 8.05 -16.02 14.31
N LEU A 8 9.06 -15.22 13.95
CA LEU A 8 8.97 -14.25 12.87
C LEU A 8 9.22 -15.02 11.57
N SER A 9 8.16 -15.63 11.05
CA SER A 9 8.12 -16.13 9.67
C SER A 9 8.25 -14.93 8.70
N ASN A 10 9.47 -14.43 8.52
CA ASN A 10 9.86 -13.53 7.45
C ASN A 10 9.76 -14.29 6.11
N LYS A 11 8.54 -14.53 5.63
CA LYS A 11 8.32 -14.94 4.25
C LYS A 11 8.56 -13.72 3.38
N GLN A 12 9.78 -13.61 2.84
CA GLN A 12 10.10 -12.66 1.77
C GLN A 12 9.07 -12.82 0.65
N GLN A 13 8.53 -11.70 0.14
CA GLN A 13 7.57 -11.71 -0.96
C GLN A 13 8.17 -12.49 -2.14
N ALA A 14 7.52 -13.60 -2.53
CA ALA A 14 7.94 -14.36 -3.69
C ALA A 14 7.40 -13.68 -4.96
N PHE A 15 8.29 -13.45 -5.93
CA PHE A 15 7.95 -12.87 -7.23
C PHE A 15 8.25 -13.84 -8.37
N LYS A 16 7.40 -13.85 -9.38
CA LYS A 16 7.59 -14.59 -10.64
C LYS A 16 7.75 -13.63 -11.81
N HIS A 17 8.43 -14.07 -12.87
CA HIS A 17 8.64 -13.29 -14.07
C HIS A 17 7.99 -13.99 -15.27
N GLU A 18 7.08 -13.29 -15.95
CA GLU A 18 6.36 -13.81 -17.11
C GLU A 18 6.29 -12.70 -18.18
N HIS A 19 6.63 -13.02 -19.44
CA HIS A 19 6.61 -12.07 -20.56
C HIS A 19 7.37 -10.74 -20.30
N GLY A 20 8.48 -10.79 -19.57
CA GLY A 20 9.27 -9.60 -19.21
C GLY A 20 8.62 -8.70 -18.15
N ARG A 21 7.60 -9.19 -17.44
CA ARG A 21 6.90 -8.51 -16.35
C ARG A 21 7.11 -9.29 -15.06
N ARG A 22 7.14 -8.59 -13.92
CA ARG A 22 7.24 -9.18 -12.59
C ARG A 22 5.86 -9.24 -11.98
N TYR A 23 5.50 -10.34 -11.33
CA TYR A 23 4.21 -10.56 -10.67
C TYR A 23 4.43 -11.17 -9.29
N ARG A 24 3.45 -11.03 -8.41
CA ARG A 24 3.43 -11.74 -7.13
C ARG A 24 3.25 -13.24 -7.39
N ALA A 25 4.11 -14.08 -6.82
CA ALA A 25 4.16 -15.51 -7.15
C ALA A 25 3.04 -16.32 -6.48
N ASN A 26 2.58 -15.89 -5.30
CA ASN A 26 1.67 -16.67 -4.45
C ASN A 26 0.26 -16.07 -4.38
N ASP A 27 -0.08 -15.15 -5.28
CA ASP A 27 -1.38 -14.48 -5.27
C ASP A 27 -2.16 -14.82 -6.53
N ASN A 28 -3.18 -15.66 -6.37
CA ASN A 28 -4.10 -16.00 -7.46
C ASN A 28 -5.24 -14.99 -7.60
N ALA A 29 -5.36 -14.00 -6.70
CA ALA A 29 -6.41 -13.00 -6.74
C ALA A 29 -5.96 -11.70 -7.44
N TYR A 30 -4.65 -11.42 -7.48
CA TYR A 30 -4.10 -10.23 -8.12
C TYR A 30 -3.28 -10.54 -9.37
N PHE A 31 -3.85 -10.22 -10.54
CA PHE A 31 -3.28 -10.58 -11.85
C PHE A 31 -2.37 -9.50 -12.46
N PHE A 32 -2.25 -8.32 -11.84
CA PHE A 32 -1.47 -7.23 -12.39
C PHE A 32 0.03 -7.35 -12.04
N PRO A 33 0.92 -6.82 -12.90
CA PRO A 33 2.35 -6.82 -12.64
C PRO A 33 2.72 -5.99 -11.39
N ALA A 34 3.72 -6.41 -10.63
CA ALA A 34 4.31 -5.63 -9.55
C ALA A 34 5.64 -5.04 -10.03
N ASN A 35 5.63 -4.08 -10.97
CA ASN A 35 6.85 -3.43 -11.45
C ASN A 35 6.66 -1.94 -11.72
N GLU A 36 7.77 -1.23 -11.92
CA GLU A 36 7.81 0.23 -12.12
C GLU A 36 6.80 0.73 -13.16
N LYS A 37 6.69 0.06 -14.31
CA LYS A 37 5.72 0.48 -15.33
C LYS A 37 4.27 0.36 -14.84
N GLU A 38 3.94 -0.64 -14.02
CA GLU A 38 2.60 -0.74 -13.43
C GLU A 38 2.39 0.33 -12.36
N TYR A 39 3.39 0.59 -11.52
CA TYR A 39 3.32 1.66 -10.51
C TYR A 39 3.14 3.04 -11.18
N ASN A 40 3.87 3.33 -12.26
CA ASN A 40 3.68 4.55 -13.06
C ASN A 40 2.26 4.63 -13.67
N ARG A 41 1.67 3.50 -14.07
CA ARG A 41 0.28 3.47 -14.54
C ARG A 41 -0.69 3.79 -13.40
N LEU A 42 -0.45 3.27 -12.19
CA LEU A 42 -1.23 3.58 -11.00
C LEU A 42 -1.10 5.06 -10.63
N ASP A 43 0.09 5.65 -10.70
CA ASP A 43 0.29 7.08 -10.43
C ASP A 43 -0.47 7.97 -11.43
N LEU A 44 -0.48 7.62 -12.72
CA LEU A 44 -1.29 8.31 -13.73
C LEU A 44 -2.80 8.17 -13.44
N GLN A 45 -3.23 7.00 -12.98
CA GLN A 45 -4.61 6.78 -12.57
C GLN A 45 -4.98 7.64 -11.36
N HIS A 46 -4.10 7.70 -10.34
CA HIS A 46 -4.29 8.55 -9.17
C HIS A 46 -4.36 10.02 -9.55
N LEU A 47 -3.43 10.51 -10.37
CA LEU A 47 -3.44 11.89 -10.87
C LEU A 47 -4.75 12.21 -11.60
N SER A 48 -5.24 11.28 -12.44
CA SER A 48 -6.51 11.46 -13.14
C SER A 48 -7.69 11.57 -12.17
N LEU A 49 -7.72 10.72 -11.13
CA LEU A 49 -8.74 10.80 -10.08
C LEU A 49 -8.65 12.12 -9.31
N ARG A 50 -7.45 12.55 -8.94
CA ARG A 50 -7.20 13.85 -8.28
C ARG A 50 -7.75 15.00 -9.11
N MET A 51 -7.53 15.01 -10.42
CA MET A 51 -8.08 16.04 -11.31
C MET A 51 -9.62 16.03 -11.33
N LEU A 52 -10.23 14.83 -11.33
CA LEU A 52 -11.69 14.68 -11.29
C LEU A 52 -12.30 15.07 -9.94
N THR A 53 -11.53 15.02 -8.85
CA THR A 53 -11.99 15.33 -7.49
C THR A 53 -11.59 16.73 -7.02
N ASP A 54 -11.27 17.65 -7.94
CA ASP A 54 -10.76 19.00 -7.61
C ASP A 54 -9.55 18.97 -6.66
N ASN A 55 -8.66 17.98 -6.85
CA ASN A 55 -7.50 17.69 -6.02
C ASN A 55 -7.84 17.40 -4.55
N LYS A 56 -8.98 16.76 -4.27
CA LYS A 56 -9.34 16.30 -2.92
C LYS A 56 -8.99 14.83 -2.74
N SER A 57 -8.35 14.48 -1.62
CA SER A 57 -8.09 13.07 -1.24
C SER A 57 -9.28 12.41 -0.54
N ALA A 58 -10.29 13.19 -0.12
CA ALA A 58 -11.54 12.69 0.43
C ALA A 58 -12.74 13.41 -0.22
N LEU A 59 -13.75 12.62 -0.59
CA LEU A 59 -15.02 13.14 -1.14
C LEU A 59 -16.13 13.18 -0.08
N ALA A 60 -16.04 12.34 0.95
CA ALA A 60 -16.97 12.33 2.05
C ALA A 60 -16.63 13.46 3.04
N PRO A 61 -17.62 14.01 3.76
CA PRO A 61 -17.37 14.89 4.89
C PRO A 61 -16.47 14.18 5.92
N LEU A 62 -15.40 14.84 6.33
CA LEU A 62 -14.50 14.34 7.36
C LEU A 62 -14.87 14.95 8.72
N PRO A 63 -14.75 14.19 9.83
CA PRO A 63 -14.98 14.75 11.15
C PRO A 63 -13.89 15.77 11.50
N GLU A 64 -14.22 16.71 12.38
CA GLU A 64 -13.24 17.61 12.97
C GLU A 64 -12.35 16.84 13.97
N GLY A 65 -11.05 17.12 13.97
CA GLY A 65 -10.09 16.46 14.87
C GLY A 65 -9.45 15.21 14.27
N SER A 66 -9.05 14.27 15.14
CA SER A 66 -8.20 13.13 14.75
C SER A 66 -8.87 12.22 13.70
N LEU A 67 -8.14 11.89 12.64
CA LEU A 67 -8.60 10.98 11.60
C LEU A 67 -7.84 9.66 11.67
N ARG A 68 -8.57 8.54 11.63
CA ARG A 68 -7.99 7.20 11.47
C ARG A 68 -8.42 6.66 10.12
N VAL A 69 -7.45 6.37 9.26
CA VAL A 69 -7.70 6.04 7.85
C VAL A 69 -7.08 4.70 7.51
N LEU A 70 -7.79 3.93 6.71
CA LEU A 70 -7.30 2.72 6.07
C LEU A 70 -7.14 3.03 4.59
N ASP A 71 -5.92 3.00 4.09
CA ASP A 71 -5.64 3.09 2.65
C ASP A 71 -5.43 1.68 2.10
N LEU A 72 -6.16 1.33 1.04
CA LEU A 72 -6.04 0.05 0.34
C LEU A 72 -5.34 0.30 -0.99
N GLY A 73 -4.02 0.49 -0.92
CA GLY A 73 -3.18 0.91 -2.02
C GLY A 73 -1.89 1.57 -1.55
N ILE A 74 -1.39 2.50 -2.37
CA ILE A 74 -0.05 3.09 -2.24
C ILE A 74 -0.04 4.61 -2.03
N TRP A 75 -1.18 5.25 -1.76
CA TRP A 75 -1.31 6.72 -1.68
C TRP A 75 -1.53 7.27 -0.26
N ALA A 76 -1.21 6.46 0.74
CA ALA A 76 -1.29 6.82 2.15
C ALA A 76 -0.48 8.08 2.47
N LYS A 77 0.64 8.32 1.76
CA LYS A 77 1.49 9.49 1.97
C LYS A 77 0.74 10.79 1.68
N GLU A 78 0.14 10.86 0.49
CA GLU A 78 -0.53 12.05 -0.01
C GLU A 78 -1.70 12.41 0.91
N PHE A 79 -2.39 11.40 1.44
CA PHE A 79 -3.44 11.61 2.44
C PHE A 79 -2.90 12.24 3.73
N ILE A 80 -1.77 11.74 4.25
CA ILE A 80 -1.13 12.28 5.45
C ILE A 80 -0.65 13.71 5.26
N ASP A 81 -0.08 14.02 4.08
CA ASP A 81 0.37 15.37 3.74
C ASP A 81 -0.81 16.35 3.66
N GLU A 82 -1.97 15.92 3.15
CA GLU A 82 -3.18 16.74 3.04
C GLU A 82 -3.91 16.91 4.39
N TYR A 83 -3.87 15.90 5.26
CA TYR A 83 -4.56 15.89 6.55
C TYR A 83 -3.57 15.62 7.70
N PRO A 84 -2.92 16.65 8.25
CA PRO A 84 -1.90 16.50 9.29
C PRO A 84 -2.37 15.76 10.55
N GLN A 85 -3.67 15.82 10.83
CA GLN A 85 -4.34 15.16 11.95
C GLN A 85 -4.70 13.67 11.69
N ALA A 86 -4.32 13.13 10.54
CA ALA A 86 -4.57 11.74 10.17
C ALA A 86 -3.46 10.79 10.63
N THR A 87 -3.89 9.60 11.03
CA THR A 87 -3.05 8.40 11.16
C THR A 87 -3.58 7.36 10.18
N VAL A 88 -2.70 6.82 9.35
CA VAL A 88 -3.07 5.96 8.23
C VAL A 88 -2.45 4.57 8.41
N VAL A 89 -3.24 3.55 8.15
CA VAL A 89 -2.75 2.19 7.89
C VAL A 89 -2.81 1.97 6.39
N GLY A 90 -1.67 1.90 5.73
CA GLY A 90 -1.57 1.57 4.30
C GLY A 90 -1.43 0.07 4.13
N VAL A 91 -2.34 -0.54 3.37
CA VAL A 91 -2.34 -1.98 3.08
C VAL A 91 -2.19 -2.18 1.59
N ASP A 92 -1.19 -2.96 1.20
CA ASP A 92 -0.98 -3.37 -0.19
C ASP A 92 -0.47 -4.82 -0.26
N LEU A 93 -0.60 -5.45 -1.42
CA LEU A 93 -0.04 -6.78 -1.71
C LEU A 93 1.47 -6.71 -1.97
N SER A 94 1.95 -5.58 -2.50
CA SER A 94 3.36 -5.29 -2.76
C SER A 94 3.60 -3.78 -2.91
N PHE A 95 4.31 -3.18 -1.96
CA PHE A 95 4.74 -1.79 -2.10
C PHE A 95 5.81 -1.62 -3.18
N PRO A 96 5.83 -0.47 -3.89
CA PRO A 96 6.92 -0.12 -4.80
C PRO A 96 8.27 -0.14 -4.09
N GLU A 97 9.27 -0.74 -4.71
CA GLU A 97 10.64 -0.72 -4.19
C GLU A 97 11.15 0.72 -4.13
N GLY A 98 11.74 1.12 -3.00
CA GLY A 98 12.30 2.46 -2.84
C GLY A 98 11.31 3.56 -2.41
N GLN A 99 9.99 3.29 -2.34
CA GLN A 99 9.02 4.18 -1.65
C GLN A 99 9.07 3.99 -0.12
N GLY A 100 10.28 3.87 0.45
CA GLY A 100 10.47 3.92 1.88
C GLY A 100 10.38 5.37 2.34
N PHE A 101 9.19 5.81 2.76
CA PHE A 101 9.08 6.98 3.61
C PHE A 101 8.62 6.53 4.98
N GLU A 102 9.21 7.15 5.99
CA GLU A 102 8.94 6.87 7.40
C GLU A 102 8.21 8.09 7.96
N ASP A 103 6.95 7.89 8.35
CA ASP A 103 6.15 8.86 9.08
C ASP A 103 5.55 8.13 10.28
N GLU A 104 5.65 8.70 11.48
CA GLU A 104 5.15 8.09 12.71
C GLU A 104 3.63 7.85 12.68
N ARG A 105 2.92 8.54 11.78
CA ARG A 105 1.48 8.44 11.56
C ARG A 105 1.12 7.38 10.51
N LEU A 106 2.11 6.74 9.89
CA LEU A 106 1.89 5.71 8.88
C LEU A 106 2.34 4.33 9.37
N GLU A 107 1.40 3.40 9.38
CA GLU A 107 1.70 1.97 9.48
C GLU A 107 1.52 1.31 8.10
N ARG A 108 2.56 0.64 7.58
CA ARG A 108 2.47 -0.12 6.32
C ARG A 108 2.32 -1.61 6.60
N ARG A 109 1.33 -2.24 5.97
CA ARG A 109 1.08 -3.68 6.07
C ARG A 109 1.09 -4.30 4.69
N VAL A 110 1.90 -5.34 4.53
CA VAL A 110 1.83 -6.22 3.35
C VAL A 110 0.79 -7.29 3.62
N GLU A 111 -0.26 -7.33 2.82
CA GLU A 111 -1.26 -8.40 2.94
C GLU A 111 -0.71 -9.70 2.33
N ASN A 112 -0.58 -10.73 3.17
CA ASN A 112 -0.28 -12.09 2.73
C ASN A 112 -1.59 -12.86 2.66
N SER A 113 -2.03 -13.20 1.44
CA SER A 113 -3.17 -14.08 1.24
C SER A 113 -2.77 -15.47 1.73
N GLU A 114 -3.10 -15.79 2.98
CA GLU A 114 -3.20 -17.19 3.36
C GLU A 114 -4.36 -17.77 2.55
N ALA A 115 -4.02 -18.66 1.62
CA ALA A 115 -5.02 -19.54 1.05
C ALA A 115 -5.55 -20.40 2.19
N ASN A 116 -6.80 -20.13 2.60
CA ASN A 116 -7.61 -21.05 3.41
C ASN A 116 -7.62 -22.46 2.79
#